data_AF-A0A1X6PF74-F1
#
_entry.id   AF-A0A1X6PF74-F1
#
_cell.length_a   1.000
_cell.length_b   1.000
_cell.length_c   1.000
_cell.angle_alpha   90.00
_cell.angle_beta   90.00
_cell.angle_gamma   90.00
#
_symmetry.space_group_name_H-M   'P 1'
#
loop_
_entity.id
_entity.type
_entity.pdbx_description
1 polymer ?
#
loop_
_entity_poly.entity_id
_entity_poly.type
_entity_poly.pdbx_seq_one_letter_code
_entity_poly.pdbx_strand_id
1 'polypeptide(L)'
;MREELDTSRSAMNGIDALRAVARQEQYRMGRSLQACLRTRVLERLKACPPAATRGGRSGGRGAAVAERVAVKFEVDATRGALDELVQMLSLGYEPSTGRRSTRPTRKVCFTSPQDLLAACGVAPEVLLDVTIRSFVRRGNQSTPARVLIERHVDDEGTVWYVLSRDEAAETAEVAVRERETWSERRRAYAYPLKKETVAIGDVNGLPSRSPTTLVWRASAACGVAGVEGADAAGRVCLTLPACVIEELDDQLTALVCPAQPQ
;
A
#
# COMPACT_ATOMS: atom_id res chain seq x y z
N MET A 1 -13.03 -53.91 26.56
CA MET A 1 -13.40 -53.69 25.14
C MET A 1 -14.36 -52.51 24.92
N ARG A 2 -15.61 -52.47 25.42
CA ARG A 2 -16.49 -51.28 25.23
C ARG A 2 -15.96 -50.01 25.92
N GLU A 3 -15.51 -50.11 27.17
CA GLU A 3 -14.91 -48.97 27.89
C GLU A 3 -13.61 -48.45 27.27
N GLU A 4 -12.80 -49.33 26.67
CA GLU A 4 -11.57 -48.96 25.95
C GLU A 4 -11.86 -48.23 24.64
N LEU A 5 -12.97 -48.57 23.98
CA LEU A 5 -13.45 -47.87 22.78
C LEU A 5 -14.02 -46.50 23.13
N ASP A 6 -14.75 -46.38 24.23
CA ASP A 6 -15.32 -45.10 24.70
C ASP A 6 -14.25 -44.14 25.22
N THR A 7 -13.21 -44.66 25.90
CA THR A 7 -12.03 -43.88 26.30
C THR A 7 -11.19 -43.44 25.10
N SER A 8 -10.98 -44.32 24.11
CA SER A 8 -10.29 -43.97 22.86
C SER A 8 -11.05 -42.89 22.07
N ARG A 9 -12.38 -42.97 22.01
CA ARG A 9 -13.23 -41.99 21.33
C ARG A 9 -13.20 -40.63 22.03
N SER A 10 -13.24 -40.63 23.36
CA SER A 10 -13.12 -39.41 24.18
C SER A 10 -11.74 -38.75 24.04
N ALA A 11 -10.67 -39.55 23.96
CA ALA A 11 -9.32 -39.06 23.73
C ALA A 11 -9.15 -38.46 22.32
N MET A 12 -9.70 -39.08 21.27
CA MET A 12 -9.70 -38.51 19.91
C MET A 12 -10.45 -37.19 19.84
N ASN A 13 -11.63 -37.09 20.46
CA ASN A 13 -12.39 -35.84 20.54
C ASN A 13 -11.60 -34.74 21.28
N GLY A 14 -10.87 -35.11 22.34
CA GLY A 14 -9.98 -34.17 23.04
C GLY A 14 -8.82 -33.67 22.18
N ILE A 15 -8.18 -34.55 21.40
CA ILE A 15 -7.10 -34.17 20.48
C ILE A 15 -7.62 -33.27 19.37
N ASP A 16 -8.80 -33.55 18.82
CA ASP A 16 -9.39 -32.73 17.76
C ASP A 16 -9.84 -31.36 18.29
N ALA A 17 -10.35 -31.29 19.52
CA ALA A 17 -10.61 -30.02 20.19
C ALA A 17 -9.32 -29.20 20.41
N LEU A 18 -8.24 -29.84 20.86
CA LEU A 18 -6.94 -29.18 21.02
C LEU A 18 -6.37 -28.71 19.67
N ARG A 19 -6.52 -29.51 18.60
CA ARG A 19 -6.15 -29.09 17.24
C ARG A 19 -6.98 -27.90 16.76
N ALA A 20 -8.28 -27.86 17.06
CA ALA A 20 -9.15 -26.74 16.73
C ALA A 20 -8.71 -25.45 17.45
N VAL A 21 -8.39 -25.55 18.74
CA VAL A 21 -7.85 -24.42 19.52
C VAL A 21 -6.48 -23.98 19.00
N ALA A 22 -5.57 -24.92 18.76
CA ALA A 22 -4.25 -24.62 18.21
C ALA A 22 -4.32 -23.93 16.84
N ARG A 23 -5.29 -24.30 15.99
CA ARG A 23 -5.55 -23.63 14.71
C ARG A 23 -6.13 -22.23 14.87
N GLN A 24 -6.97 -22.00 15.89
CA GLN A 24 -7.45 -20.66 16.23
C GLN A 24 -6.33 -19.75 16.76
N GLU A 25 -5.37 -20.31 17.50
CA GLU A 25 -4.22 -19.57 18.02
C GLU A 25 -3.07 -19.39 17.01
N GLN A 26 -3.06 -20.17 15.93
CA GLN A 26 -2.05 -20.07 14.89
C GLN A 26 -2.03 -18.66 14.30
N TYR A 27 -0.90 -17.95 14.39
CA TYR A 27 -0.72 -16.56 13.93
C TYR A 27 -1.49 -15.48 14.72
N ARG A 28 -1.70 -15.68 16.03
CA ARG A 28 -2.40 -14.71 16.88
C ARG A 28 -1.82 -13.29 16.79
N MET A 29 -0.49 -13.14 16.80
CA MET A 29 0.17 -11.84 16.71
C MET A 29 0.09 -11.27 15.30
N GLY A 30 0.21 -12.13 14.28
CA GLY A 30 0.01 -11.77 12.87
C GLY A 30 -1.39 -11.21 12.60
N ARG A 31 -2.44 -11.85 13.12
CA ARG A 31 -3.83 -11.35 13.01
C ARG A 31 -4.05 -10.04 13.76
N SER A 32 -3.46 -9.91 14.95
CA SER A 32 -3.54 -8.66 15.72
C SER A 32 -2.87 -7.50 14.96
N LEU A 33 -1.67 -7.73 14.40
CA LEU A 33 -0.98 -6.77 13.56
C LEU A 33 -1.81 -6.42 12.31
N GLN A 34 -2.36 -7.41 11.61
CA GLN A 34 -3.22 -7.19 10.44
C GLN A 34 -4.41 -6.30 10.80
N ALA A 35 -5.12 -6.57 11.90
CA ALA A 35 -6.23 -5.75 12.35
C ALA A 35 -5.80 -4.31 12.69
N CYS A 36 -4.63 -4.13 13.30
CA CYS A 36 -4.07 -2.81 13.57
C CYS A 36 -3.75 -2.04 12.29
N LEU A 37 -3.06 -2.69 11.34
CA LEU A 37 -2.74 -2.13 10.02
C LEU A 37 -4.01 -1.73 9.27
N ARG A 38 -5.05 -2.59 9.29
CA ARG A 38 -6.37 -2.31 8.69
C ARG A 38 -6.99 -1.02 9.22
N THR A 39 -7.08 -0.91 10.54
CA THR A 39 -7.70 0.26 11.17
C THR A 39 -6.91 1.52 10.83
N ARG A 40 -5.58 1.47 10.98
CA ARG A 40 -4.70 2.61 10.68
C ARG A 40 -4.72 3.02 9.22
N VAL A 41 -4.70 2.07 8.28
CA VAL A 41 -4.74 2.40 6.85
C VAL A 41 -6.08 3.05 6.49
N LEU A 42 -7.19 2.52 6.98
CA LEU A 42 -8.52 3.10 6.72
C LEU A 42 -8.67 4.49 7.35
N GLU A 43 -8.16 4.71 8.57
CA GLU A 43 -8.12 6.04 9.19
C GLU A 43 -7.35 7.04 8.31
N ARG A 44 -6.15 6.65 7.84
CA ARG A 44 -5.31 7.50 7.00
C ARG A 44 -5.94 7.78 5.64
N LEU A 45 -6.54 6.77 5.02
CA LEU A 45 -7.25 6.90 3.74
C LEU A 45 -8.53 7.74 3.87
N LYS A 46 -9.15 7.80 5.05
CA LYS A 46 -10.31 8.65 5.34
C LYS A 46 -9.95 10.06 5.80
N ALA A 47 -8.71 10.33 6.20
CA ALA A 47 -8.27 11.65 6.58
C ALA A 47 -8.09 12.56 5.35
N CYS A 48 -8.68 13.74 5.38
CA CYS A 48 -8.52 14.75 4.34
C CYS A 48 -7.04 15.18 4.25
N PRO A 49 -6.42 15.18 3.06
CA PRO A 49 -5.03 15.62 2.91
C PRO A 49 -4.87 17.08 3.35
N PRO A 50 -3.67 17.52 3.80
CA PRO A 50 -3.42 18.93 4.09
C PRO A 50 -3.61 19.78 2.81
N ALA A 51 -3.94 21.06 2.96
CA ALA A 51 -4.02 21.95 1.81
C ALA A 51 -2.61 22.16 1.24
N ALA A 52 -2.46 22.10 -0.08
CA ALA A 52 -1.20 22.45 -0.72
C ALA A 52 -0.82 23.87 -0.29
N THR A 53 0.32 24.02 0.40
CA THR A 53 0.85 25.35 0.70
C THR A 53 1.26 25.96 -0.63
N ARG A 54 0.72 27.14 -0.96
CA ARG A 54 0.99 27.93 -2.19
C ARG A 54 2.47 28.36 -2.38
N GLY A 55 3.44 27.73 -1.69
CA GLY A 55 4.84 28.15 -1.60
C GLY A 55 5.88 27.16 -2.15
N GLY A 56 5.49 25.99 -2.66
CA GLY A 56 6.41 25.10 -3.37
C GLY A 56 6.71 25.65 -4.75
N ARG A 57 7.91 26.18 -4.98
CA ARG A 57 8.41 26.70 -6.26
C ARG A 57 8.26 25.66 -7.39
N SER A 58 7.15 25.72 -8.09
CA SER A 58 7.00 25.31 -9.48
C SER A 58 6.15 26.40 -10.15
N GLY A 59 6.80 27.18 -11.01
CA GLY A 59 6.16 28.28 -11.73
C GLY A 59 5.13 27.73 -12.71
N GLY A 60 3.86 28.03 -12.47
CA GLY A 60 2.77 27.65 -13.34
C GLY A 60 1.43 27.77 -12.63
N ARG A 61 0.89 29.01 -12.56
CA ARG A 61 -0.51 29.22 -12.17
C ARG A 61 -1.39 28.60 -13.26
N GLY A 62 -1.82 27.34 -13.09
CA GLY A 62 -2.76 26.71 -14.02
C GLY A 62 -2.86 25.18 -14.02
N ALA A 63 -1.98 24.44 -13.35
CA ALA A 63 -2.12 22.99 -13.25
C ALA A 63 -2.88 22.60 -11.98
N ALA A 64 -3.88 21.72 -12.08
CA ALA A 64 -4.44 21.02 -10.94
C ALA A 64 -3.29 20.26 -10.25
N VAL A 65 -2.73 20.85 -9.19
CA VAL A 65 -1.45 20.40 -8.64
C VAL A 65 -1.65 19.04 -7.98
N ALA A 66 -1.31 17.98 -8.71
CA ALA A 66 -1.20 16.65 -8.16
C ALA A 66 0.09 16.55 -7.33
N GLU A 67 -0.01 16.73 -6.01
CA GLU A 67 1.13 16.50 -5.12
C GLU A 67 1.37 14.98 -4.98
N ARG A 68 2.63 14.54 -5.08
CA ARG A 68 3.01 13.16 -4.77
C ARG A 68 2.86 12.95 -3.27
N VAL A 69 1.76 12.34 -2.85
CA VAL A 69 1.48 12.07 -1.44
C VAL A 69 1.45 10.56 -1.24
N ALA A 70 2.56 9.98 -0.79
CA ALA A 70 2.52 8.61 -0.32
C ALA A 70 1.79 8.54 1.04
N VAL A 71 0.85 7.61 1.19
CA VAL A 71 0.25 7.30 2.49
C VAL A 71 1.25 6.46 3.27
N LYS A 72 1.83 7.07 4.31
CA LYS A 72 2.83 6.44 5.17
C LYS A 72 2.41 6.53 6.63
N PHE A 73 2.55 5.42 7.34
CA PHE A 73 2.39 5.39 8.78
C PHE A 73 3.17 4.21 9.36
N GLU A 74 3.32 4.23 10.69
CA GLU A 74 4.04 3.21 11.43
C GLU A 74 3.16 2.64 12.53
N VAL A 75 3.36 1.36 12.84
CA VAL A 75 2.72 0.64 13.94
C VAL A 75 3.80 -0.09 14.72
N ASP A 76 3.77 0.02 16.05
CA ASP A 76 4.66 -0.73 16.91
C ASP A 76 4.32 -2.23 16.84
N ALA A 77 5.33 -3.04 16.58
CA ALA A 77 5.18 -4.49 16.48
C ALA A 77 6.52 -5.19 16.69
N THR A 78 6.44 -6.40 17.24
CA THR A 78 7.61 -7.30 17.29
C THR A 78 7.90 -7.85 15.90
N ARG A 79 9.13 -8.34 15.71
CA ARG A 79 9.51 -9.04 14.48
C ARG A 79 8.60 -10.25 14.23
N GLY A 80 8.31 -11.02 15.29
CA GLY A 80 7.48 -12.21 15.26
C GLY A 80 6.05 -11.95 14.80
N ALA A 81 5.46 -10.81 15.17
CA ALA A 81 4.14 -10.42 14.67
C ALA A 81 4.15 -10.22 13.14
N LEU A 82 5.21 -9.61 12.58
CA LEU A 82 5.36 -9.52 11.13
C LEU A 82 5.64 -10.88 10.50
N ASP A 83 6.52 -11.70 11.10
CA ASP A 83 6.85 -13.04 10.61
C ASP A 83 5.58 -13.93 10.52
N GLU A 84 4.73 -13.90 11.55
CA GLU A 84 3.42 -14.59 11.54
C GLU A 84 2.48 -14.05 10.46
N LEU A 85 2.42 -12.72 10.26
CA LEU A 85 1.59 -12.10 9.21
C LEU A 85 2.05 -12.55 7.82
N VAL A 86 3.36 -12.53 7.58
CA VAL A 86 3.98 -12.96 6.31
C VAL A 86 3.69 -14.43 6.05
N GLN A 87 3.83 -15.28 7.06
CA GLN A 87 3.52 -16.70 6.95
C GLN A 87 2.04 -16.96 6.73
N MET A 88 1.16 -16.28 7.49
CA MET A 88 -0.30 -16.39 7.35
C MET A 88 -0.78 -16.05 5.95
N LEU A 89 -0.15 -15.06 5.30
CA LEU A 89 -0.51 -14.58 3.97
C LEU A 89 0.35 -15.18 2.84
N SER A 90 1.24 -16.13 3.16
CA SER A 90 2.17 -16.74 2.19
C SER A 90 2.99 -15.71 1.40
N LEU A 91 3.41 -14.63 2.08
CA LEU A 91 4.21 -13.56 1.48
C LEU A 91 5.71 -13.89 1.52
N GLY A 92 6.47 -13.27 0.62
CA GLY A 92 7.93 -13.35 0.60
C GLY A 92 8.59 -12.11 1.18
N TYR A 93 9.71 -12.30 1.89
CA TYR A 93 10.60 -11.19 2.19
C TYR A 93 11.49 -10.87 0.99
N GLU A 94 11.70 -9.58 0.75
CA GLU A 94 12.71 -9.13 -0.20
C GLU A 94 14.10 -9.51 0.33
N PRO A 95 14.96 -10.13 -0.51
CA PRO A 95 16.34 -10.40 -0.15
C PRO A 95 17.05 -9.11 0.27
N SER A 96 17.82 -9.14 1.36
CA SER A 96 18.56 -7.96 1.79
C SER A 96 19.70 -7.67 0.81
N THR A 97 19.50 -6.72 -0.10
CA THR A 97 20.50 -6.30 -1.09
C THR A 97 21.36 -5.13 -0.57
N GLY A 98 22.27 -5.44 0.38
CA GLY A 98 23.47 -4.63 0.60
C GLY A 98 23.38 -3.39 1.53
N ARG A 99 24.57 -3.05 2.05
CA ARG A 99 24.94 -2.19 3.20
C ARG A 99 24.25 -2.56 4.53
N ARG A 100 25.07 -2.97 5.50
CA ARG A 100 24.66 -3.19 6.91
C ARG A 100 24.02 -1.91 7.44
N SER A 101 22.70 -1.79 7.33
CA SER A 101 21.93 -0.93 8.22
C SER A 101 22.33 -1.32 9.65
N THR A 102 22.61 -0.34 10.49
CA THR A 102 22.92 -0.59 11.92
C THR A 102 21.76 -1.27 12.64
N ARG A 103 20.56 -1.29 12.04
CA ARG A 103 19.36 -1.92 12.58
C ARG A 103 18.85 -3.00 11.62
N PRO A 104 18.54 -4.21 12.13
CA PRO A 104 17.87 -5.23 11.35
C PRO A 104 16.56 -4.74 10.73
N THR A 105 16.31 -5.14 9.48
CA THR A 105 15.09 -4.81 8.74
C THR A 105 14.52 -6.05 8.05
N ARG A 106 13.20 -6.05 7.85
CA ARG A 106 12.47 -7.01 7.03
C ARG A 106 11.53 -6.24 6.12
N LYS A 107 11.54 -6.53 4.83
CA LYS A 107 10.76 -5.79 3.83
C LYS A 107 9.95 -6.77 3.00
N VAL A 108 8.67 -6.45 2.83
CA VAL A 108 7.75 -7.11 1.90
C VAL A 108 7.37 -6.07 0.86
N CYS A 109 7.48 -6.44 -0.41
CA CYS A 109 7.10 -5.61 -1.55
C CYS A 109 5.79 -6.14 -2.13
N PHE A 110 4.92 -5.22 -2.55
CA PHE A 110 3.65 -5.56 -3.19
C PHE A 110 3.64 -5.01 -4.60
N THR A 111 3.02 -5.76 -5.52
CA THR A 111 2.88 -5.36 -6.92
C THR A 111 1.94 -4.17 -7.09
N SER A 112 0.86 -4.12 -6.30
CA SER A 112 -0.12 -3.02 -6.33
C SER A 112 -0.54 -2.53 -4.93
N PRO A 113 -1.08 -1.30 -4.83
CA PRO A 113 -1.75 -0.82 -3.62
C PRO A 113 -2.85 -1.75 -3.12
N GLN A 114 -3.60 -2.37 -4.03
CA GLN A 114 -4.71 -3.27 -3.74
C GLN A 114 -4.23 -4.53 -3.03
N ASP A 115 -3.10 -5.12 -3.47
CA ASP A 115 -2.52 -6.29 -2.82
C ASP A 115 -2.12 -6.00 -1.37
N LEU A 116 -1.55 -4.82 -1.11
CA LEU A 116 -1.20 -4.39 0.24
C LEU A 116 -2.45 -4.15 1.11
N LEU A 117 -3.50 -3.55 0.55
CA LEU A 117 -4.77 -3.36 1.28
C LEU A 117 -5.43 -4.71 1.61
N ALA A 118 -5.42 -5.66 0.67
CA ALA A 118 -5.88 -7.03 0.90
C ALA A 118 -5.04 -7.72 1.98
N ALA A 119 -3.72 -7.56 1.97
CA ALA A 119 -2.84 -8.06 3.02
C ALA A 119 -3.12 -7.42 4.39
N CYS A 120 -3.55 -6.16 4.42
CA CYS A 120 -4.05 -5.51 5.63
C CYS A 120 -5.45 -6.01 6.05
N GLY A 121 -6.09 -6.91 5.31
CA GLY A 121 -7.43 -7.43 5.60
C GLY A 121 -8.55 -6.43 5.31
N VAL A 122 -8.31 -5.47 4.41
CA VAL A 122 -9.36 -4.59 3.87
C VAL A 122 -10.23 -5.42 2.93
N ALA A 123 -11.54 -5.40 3.18
CA ALA A 123 -12.49 -6.20 2.41
C ALA A 123 -12.67 -5.63 0.98
N PRO A 124 -12.88 -6.48 -0.04
CA PRO A 124 -13.02 -6.05 -1.43
C PRO A 124 -14.10 -4.98 -1.65
N GLU A 125 -15.19 -5.05 -0.88
CA GLU A 125 -16.32 -4.11 -0.96
C GLU A 125 -15.92 -2.69 -0.54
N VAL A 126 -14.86 -2.56 0.26
CA VAL A 126 -14.31 -1.29 0.74
C VAL A 126 -13.19 -0.79 -0.18
N LEU A 127 -12.60 -1.65 -1.01
CA LEU A 127 -11.44 -1.28 -1.84
C LEU A 127 -11.77 -0.15 -2.82
N LEU A 128 -12.93 -0.17 -3.47
CA LEU A 128 -13.34 0.90 -4.39
C LEU A 128 -13.43 2.25 -3.67
N ASP A 129 -14.10 2.28 -2.52
CA ASP A 129 -14.31 3.49 -1.69
C ASP A 129 -13.01 4.12 -1.18
N VAL A 130 -11.94 3.33 -1.06
CA VAL A 130 -10.64 3.81 -0.57
C VAL A 130 -9.61 3.99 -1.69
N THR A 131 -9.87 3.44 -2.88
CA THR A 131 -9.03 3.62 -4.07
C THR A 131 -9.15 5.03 -4.61
N ILE A 132 -10.38 5.56 -4.65
CA ILE A 132 -10.64 6.98 -4.93
C ILE A 132 -11.49 7.53 -3.80
N ARG A 133 -11.05 8.66 -3.22
CA ARG A 133 -11.86 9.36 -2.23
C ARG A 133 -11.79 10.86 -2.37
N SER A 134 -12.93 11.47 -2.66
CA SER A 134 -13.11 12.92 -2.65
C SER A 134 -13.33 13.44 -1.23
N PHE A 135 -12.79 14.61 -0.95
CA PHE A 135 -12.92 15.30 0.33
C PHE A 135 -13.58 16.66 0.12
N VAL A 136 -14.35 17.11 1.10
CA VAL A 136 -14.89 18.47 1.12
C VAL A 136 -14.15 19.25 2.19
N ARG A 137 -13.43 20.30 1.80
CA ARG A 137 -12.78 21.21 2.74
C ARG A 137 -13.75 22.32 3.12
N ARG A 138 -13.80 22.69 4.41
CA ARG A 138 -14.60 23.84 4.86
C ARG A 138 -13.88 25.14 4.49
N GLY A 139 -14.58 26.07 3.83
CA GLY A 139 -14.11 27.45 3.62
C GLY A 139 -13.45 27.73 2.27
N ASN A 140 -12.96 26.72 1.56
CA ASN A 140 -12.57 26.81 0.16
C ASN A 140 -13.45 25.87 -0.66
N GLN A 141 -13.95 26.30 -1.83
CA GLN A 141 -14.78 25.48 -2.72
C GLN A 141 -13.98 24.34 -3.41
N SER A 142 -12.92 23.84 -2.76
CA SER A 142 -12.01 22.81 -3.26
C SER A 142 -12.47 21.44 -2.77
N THR A 143 -12.55 20.50 -3.71
CA THR A 143 -12.95 19.12 -3.47
C THR A 143 -11.84 18.16 -3.90
N PRO A 144 -10.71 18.09 -3.18
CA PRO A 144 -9.60 17.27 -3.61
C PRO A 144 -9.99 15.80 -3.51
N ALA A 145 -9.51 15.00 -4.46
CA ALA A 145 -9.60 13.55 -4.43
C ALA A 145 -8.23 12.94 -4.13
N ARG A 146 -8.19 11.96 -3.24
CA ARG A 146 -7.06 11.04 -3.13
C ARG A 146 -7.30 9.88 -4.08
N VAL A 147 -6.28 9.54 -4.87
CA VAL A 147 -6.28 8.38 -5.76
C VAL A 147 -5.11 7.47 -5.40
N LEU A 148 -5.37 6.19 -5.16
CA LEU A 148 -4.35 5.17 -4.88
C LEU A 148 -3.70 4.69 -6.18
N ILE A 149 -2.82 5.52 -6.70
CA ILE A 149 -2.02 5.25 -7.87
C ILE A 149 -0.62 5.82 -7.67
N GLU A 150 0.37 5.15 -8.24
CA GLU A 150 1.70 5.70 -8.29
C GLU A 150 1.78 6.80 -9.33
N ARG A 151 2.17 8.00 -8.89
CA ARG A 151 2.47 9.14 -9.73
C ARG A 151 3.98 9.38 -9.72
N HIS A 152 4.60 9.20 -10.88
CA HIS A 152 5.99 9.52 -11.15
C HIS A 152 6.08 10.77 -12.03
N VAL A 153 7.06 11.62 -11.76
CA VAL A 153 7.35 12.80 -12.59
C VAL A 153 8.81 12.67 -12.99
N ASP A 154 9.06 12.63 -14.28
CA ASP A 154 10.43 12.56 -14.80
C ASP A 154 11.10 13.94 -14.82
N ASP A 155 12.35 13.98 -15.25
CA ASP A 155 13.16 15.19 -15.31
C ASP A 155 12.64 16.21 -16.34
N GLU A 156 11.83 15.78 -17.30
CA GLU A 156 11.19 16.64 -18.31
C GLU A 156 9.86 17.22 -17.81
N GLY A 157 9.36 16.74 -16.66
CA GLY A 157 8.09 17.13 -16.08
C GLY A 157 6.89 16.33 -16.58
N THR A 158 7.12 15.27 -17.37
CA THR A 158 6.06 14.35 -17.81
C THR A 158 5.55 13.57 -16.61
N VAL A 159 4.22 13.44 -16.53
CA VAL A 159 3.55 12.74 -15.44
C VAL A 159 3.15 11.35 -15.89
N TRP A 160 3.73 10.37 -15.22
CA TRP A 160 3.51 8.96 -15.46
C TRP A 160 2.67 8.39 -14.32
N TYR A 161 1.47 7.91 -14.63
CA TYR A 161 0.65 7.13 -13.71
C TYR A 161 0.98 5.65 -13.92
N VAL A 162 1.65 5.03 -12.95
CA VAL A 162 2.09 3.63 -13.09
C VAL A 162 0.96 2.71 -12.66
N LEU A 163 0.47 1.90 -13.61
CA LEU A 163 -0.65 0.98 -13.40
C LEU A 163 -0.15 -0.38 -12.92
N SER A 164 0.88 -0.90 -13.57
CA SER A 164 1.48 -2.19 -13.23
C SER A 164 2.94 -2.24 -13.68
N ARG A 165 3.69 -3.22 -13.17
CA ARG A 165 5.06 -3.54 -13.59
C ARG A 165 5.16 -5.03 -13.86
N ASP A 166 5.86 -5.39 -14.93
CA ASP A 166 6.36 -6.73 -15.17
C ASP A 166 7.86 -6.73 -14.86
N GLU A 167 8.22 -7.30 -13.71
CA GLU A 167 9.62 -7.38 -13.27
C GLU A 167 10.47 -8.29 -14.17
N ALA A 168 9.88 -9.28 -14.84
CA ALA A 168 10.60 -10.22 -15.70
C ALA A 168 10.87 -9.64 -17.09
N ALA A 169 9.88 -8.91 -17.63
CA ALA A 169 10.03 -8.21 -18.91
C ALA A 169 10.69 -6.83 -18.77
N GLU A 170 10.91 -6.35 -17.54
CA GLU A 170 11.38 -4.99 -17.24
C GLU A 170 10.53 -3.89 -17.90
N THR A 171 9.21 -4.12 -17.95
CA THR A 171 8.23 -3.18 -18.52
C THR A 171 7.25 -2.67 -17.47
N ALA A 172 6.64 -1.53 -17.75
CA ALA A 172 5.56 -0.97 -16.96
C ALA A 172 4.37 -0.64 -17.86
N GLU A 173 3.16 -0.99 -17.43
CA GLU A 173 1.94 -0.39 -17.96
C GLU A 173 1.78 0.96 -17.27
N VAL A 174 1.81 2.01 -18.07
CA VAL A 174 1.70 3.39 -17.61
C VAL A 174 0.56 4.08 -18.31
N ALA A 175 0.11 5.16 -17.69
CA ALA A 175 -0.82 6.06 -18.32
C ALA A 175 -0.26 7.48 -18.28
N VAL A 176 -0.25 8.12 -19.43
CA VAL A 176 0.46 9.40 -19.64
C VAL A 176 -0.38 10.33 -20.51
N ARG A 177 -0.26 11.63 -20.24
CA ARG A 177 -0.78 12.69 -21.13
C ARG A 177 0.41 13.29 -21.88
N GLU A 178 0.18 13.71 -23.12
CA GLU A 178 1.20 14.46 -23.87
C GLU A 178 1.62 15.73 -23.10
N ARG A 179 0.65 16.44 -22.49
CA ARG A 179 0.90 17.55 -21.57
C ARG A 179 -0.18 17.63 -20.48
N GLU A 180 0.24 17.98 -19.27
CA GLU A 180 -0.65 18.22 -18.11
C GLU A 180 -1.28 19.62 -18.14
N THR A 181 -1.99 19.93 -19.23
CA THR A 181 -2.65 21.24 -19.43
C THR A 181 -4.12 21.15 -19.07
N TRP A 182 -4.51 21.74 -17.94
CA TRP A 182 -5.91 21.86 -17.53
C TRP A 182 -6.61 23.03 -18.23
N SER A 183 -7.81 22.81 -18.76
CA SER A 183 -8.66 23.86 -19.31
C SER A 183 -9.80 24.18 -18.34
N GLU A 184 -9.70 25.30 -17.63
CA GLU A 184 -10.76 25.76 -16.71
C GLU A 184 -12.11 25.90 -17.42
N ARG A 185 -12.11 26.40 -18.67
CA ARG A 185 -13.33 26.55 -19.48
C ARG A 185 -14.01 25.22 -19.79
N ARG A 186 -13.24 24.17 -20.07
CA ARG A 186 -13.77 22.83 -20.39
C ARG A 186 -13.92 21.94 -19.16
N ARG A 187 -13.32 22.36 -18.04
CA ARG A 187 -13.13 21.54 -16.84
C ARG A 187 -12.57 20.15 -17.17
N ALA A 188 -11.55 20.14 -18.03
CA ALA A 188 -10.92 18.93 -18.53
C ALA A 188 -9.48 19.20 -18.96
N TYR A 189 -8.65 18.16 -18.98
CA TYR A 189 -7.32 18.21 -19.58
C TYR A 189 -7.41 18.34 -21.10
N ALA A 190 -6.53 19.17 -21.67
CA ALA A 190 -6.46 19.39 -23.11
C ALA A 190 -6.03 18.14 -23.89
N TYR A 191 -5.20 17.29 -23.26
CA TYR A 191 -4.67 16.07 -23.84
C TYR A 191 -5.25 14.86 -23.12
N PRO A 192 -5.76 13.85 -23.83
CA PRO A 192 -6.29 12.64 -23.21
C PRO A 192 -5.16 11.80 -22.61
N LEU A 193 -5.55 10.97 -21.64
CA LEU A 193 -4.68 10.04 -20.95
C LEU A 193 -4.64 8.75 -21.75
N LYS A 194 -3.45 8.33 -22.14
CA LYS A 194 -3.23 7.13 -22.97
C LYS A 194 -2.52 6.07 -22.14
N LYS A 195 -3.03 4.85 -22.22
CA LYS A 195 -2.35 3.67 -21.65
C LYS A 195 -1.33 3.17 -22.65
N GLU A 196 -0.11 2.94 -22.19
CA GLU A 196 0.99 2.45 -23.01
C GLU A 196 1.85 1.50 -22.17
N THR A 197 2.47 0.53 -22.82
CA THR A 197 3.49 -0.33 -22.20
C THR A 197 4.85 0.21 -22.60
N VAL A 198 5.69 0.54 -21.61
CA VAL A 198 7.02 1.12 -21.81
C VAL A 198 8.07 0.27 -21.12
N ALA A 199 9.31 0.25 -21.64
CA ALA A 199 10.42 -0.31 -20.88
C ALA A 199 10.71 0.63 -19.70
N ILE A 200 10.98 0.06 -18.51
CA ILE A 200 11.22 0.86 -17.31
C ILE A 200 12.44 1.76 -17.48
N GLY A 201 13.48 1.26 -18.18
CA GLY A 201 14.70 2.01 -18.47
C GLY A 201 14.49 3.24 -19.38
N ASP A 202 13.39 3.29 -20.13
CA ASP A 202 13.06 4.42 -21.00
C ASP A 202 12.39 5.57 -20.24
N VAL A 203 11.87 5.31 -19.03
CA VAL A 203 11.26 6.33 -18.17
C VAL A 203 12.27 6.80 -17.12
N ASN A 204 12.79 8.00 -17.33
CA ASN A 204 13.82 8.59 -16.47
C ASN A 204 13.42 8.57 -14.98
N GLY A 205 14.24 7.93 -14.16
CA GLY A 205 14.07 7.86 -12.71
C GLY A 205 12.94 6.96 -12.22
N LEU A 206 12.27 6.20 -13.10
CA LEU A 206 11.22 5.26 -12.71
C LEU A 206 11.83 4.05 -11.96
N PRO A 207 11.41 3.76 -10.72
CA PRO A 207 11.91 2.59 -10.01
C PRO A 207 11.44 1.29 -10.67
N SER A 208 12.33 0.30 -10.73
CA SER A 208 12.04 -1.05 -11.25
C SER A 208 11.03 -1.84 -10.42
N ARG A 209 10.82 -1.44 -9.17
CA ARG A 209 9.85 -2.07 -8.25
C ARG A 209 8.83 -1.05 -7.77
N SER A 210 7.63 -1.54 -7.47
CA SER A 210 6.59 -0.75 -6.84
C SER A 210 7.05 -0.20 -5.48
N PRO A 211 6.73 1.06 -5.15
CA PRO A 211 7.03 1.64 -3.84
C PRO A 211 6.10 1.10 -2.72
N THR A 212 5.13 0.25 -3.08
CA THR A 212 4.14 -0.33 -2.18
C THR A 212 4.77 -1.38 -1.27
N THR A 213 4.90 -1.08 0.02
CA THR A 213 5.75 -1.88 0.92
C THR A 213 5.26 -1.94 2.36
N LEU A 214 5.59 -3.07 3.03
CA LEU A 214 5.62 -3.21 4.49
C LEU A 214 7.07 -3.42 4.93
N VAL A 215 7.56 -2.58 5.83
CA VAL A 215 8.94 -2.66 6.32
C VAL A 215 8.95 -2.68 7.84
N TRP A 216 9.38 -3.77 8.44
CA TRP A 216 9.73 -3.79 9.86
C TRP A 216 11.16 -3.29 10.06
N ARG A 217 11.33 -2.41 11.04
CA ARG A 217 12.63 -1.87 11.46
C ARG A 217 12.80 -2.10 12.95
N ALA A 218 13.89 -2.73 13.35
CA ALA A 218 14.22 -2.94 14.75
C ALA A 218 14.29 -1.60 15.52
N SER A 219 13.86 -1.63 16.77
CA SER A 219 14.06 -0.52 17.70
C SER A 219 15.56 -0.29 17.93
N ALA A 220 15.94 0.96 18.18
CA ALA A 220 17.32 1.30 18.55
C ALA A 220 17.77 0.55 19.81
N ALA A 221 16.83 0.30 20.74
CA ALA A 221 17.08 -0.36 22.02
C ALA A 221 17.38 -1.85 21.88
N CYS A 222 16.91 -2.53 20.82
CA CYS A 222 17.14 -3.96 20.63
C CYS A 222 18.64 -4.29 20.50
N GLY A 223 19.40 -3.45 19.80
CA GLY A 223 20.85 -3.61 19.68
C GLY A 223 21.62 -3.37 20.99
N VAL A 224 21.06 -2.55 21.90
CA VAL A 224 21.66 -2.27 23.21
C VAL A 224 21.35 -3.39 24.20
N ALA A 225 20.14 -3.94 24.14
CA ALA A 225 19.67 -4.99 25.04
C ALA A 225 20.03 -6.41 24.59
N GLY A 226 20.65 -6.58 23.41
CA GLY A 226 20.95 -7.90 22.83
C GLY A 226 19.69 -8.71 22.48
N VAL A 227 18.53 -8.05 22.37
CA VAL A 227 17.26 -8.71 22.06
C VAL A 227 17.19 -8.92 20.55
N GLU A 228 17.48 -10.14 20.15
CA GLU A 228 17.28 -10.64 18.79
C GLU A 228 16.08 -11.60 18.75
N GLY A 229 15.70 -12.05 17.56
CA GLY A 229 14.65 -13.05 17.44
C GLY A 229 13.24 -12.47 17.24
N ALA A 230 12.23 -13.32 17.40
CA ALA A 230 10.83 -12.98 17.18
C ALA A 230 10.34 -11.89 18.15
N ASP A 231 10.88 -11.84 19.36
CA ASP A 231 10.49 -10.88 20.40
C ASP A 231 11.12 -9.49 20.24
N ALA A 232 12.01 -9.32 19.26
CA ALA A 232 12.63 -8.03 18.99
C ALA A 232 11.56 -6.97 18.67
N ALA A 233 11.51 -5.93 19.48
CA ALA A 233 10.59 -4.80 19.29
C ALA A 233 11.02 -3.93 18.11
N GLY A 234 10.04 -3.36 17.41
CA GLY A 234 10.30 -2.47 16.30
C GLY A 234 9.04 -1.79 15.80
N ARG A 235 9.14 -1.23 14.60
CA ARG A 235 8.02 -0.57 13.92
C ARG A 235 7.82 -1.15 12.54
N VAL A 236 6.59 -1.53 12.23
CA VAL A 236 6.13 -1.86 10.87
C VAL A 236 5.71 -0.57 10.20
N CYS A 237 6.37 -0.25 9.10
CA CYS A 237 6.17 0.95 8.33
C CYS A 237 5.46 0.57 7.03
N LEU A 238 4.26 1.10 6.82
CA LEU A 238 3.48 0.88 5.61
C LEU A 238 3.69 2.06 4.65
N THR A 239 3.91 1.78 3.37
CA THR A 239 3.92 2.78 2.31
C THR A 239 2.97 2.37 1.19
N LEU A 240 1.98 3.23 0.90
CA LEU A 240 1.09 3.14 -0.25
C LEU A 240 1.33 4.35 -1.16
N PRO A 241 1.57 4.16 -2.46
CA PRO A 241 1.58 5.27 -3.40
C PRO A 241 0.17 5.85 -3.52
N ALA A 242 0.08 7.17 -3.50
CA ALA A 242 -1.13 7.90 -3.80
C ALA A 242 -0.79 9.28 -4.38
N CYS A 243 -1.79 9.91 -4.97
CA CYS A 243 -1.75 11.32 -5.34
C CYS A 243 -3.01 12.03 -4.82
N VAL A 244 -2.91 13.33 -4.65
CA VAL A 244 -4.05 14.20 -4.30
C VAL A 244 -4.28 15.14 -5.46
N ILE A 245 -5.50 15.15 -6.00
CA ILE A 245 -5.86 15.88 -7.21
C ILE A 245 -7.02 16.82 -6.86
N GLU A 246 -6.87 18.11 -7.14
CA GLU A 246 -7.90 19.11 -6.82
C GLU A 246 -9.16 18.98 -7.68
N GLU A 247 -8.99 18.61 -8.96
CA GLU A 247 -10.09 18.36 -9.90
C GLU A 247 -9.88 16.98 -10.53
N LEU A 248 -10.52 15.96 -9.96
CA LEU A 248 -10.47 14.60 -10.48
C LEU A 248 -11.22 14.52 -11.81
N ASP A 249 -10.56 14.02 -12.85
CA ASP A 249 -11.18 13.78 -14.14
C ASP A 249 -11.70 12.34 -14.30
N ASP A 250 -12.63 12.16 -15.23
CA ASP A 250 -13.25 10.85 -15.51
C ASP A 250 -12.26 9.83 -16.07
N GLN A 251 -11.20 10.27 -16.76
CA GLN A 251 -10.23 9.37 -17.37
C GLN A 251 -9.38 8.68 -16.31
N LEU A 252 -8.89 9.44 -15.31
CA LEU A 252 -8.15 8.87 -14.20
C LEU A 252 -9.06 8.00 -13.32
N THR A 253 -10.32 8.41 -13.13
CA THR A 253 -11.32 7.58 -12.43
C THR A 253 -11.48 6.22 -13.11
N ALA A 254 -11.62 6.20 -14.43
CA ALA A 254 -11.75 4.98 -15.22
C ALA A 254 -10.50 4.08 -15.18
N LEU A 255 -9.30 4.64 -14.93
CA LEU A 255 -8.08 3.84 -14.79
C LEU A 255 -8.07 2.98 -13.54
N VAL A 256 -8.43 3.58 -12.40
CA VAL A 256 -8.28 2.95 -11.07
C VAL A 256 -9.55 2.23 -10.61
N CYS A 257 -10.69 2.57 -11.20
CA CYS A 257 -11.96 1.88 -11.02
C CYS A 257 -12.46 1.37 -12.39
N PRO A 258 -11.82 0.35 -12.99
CA PRO A 258 -12.32 -0.22 -14.24
C PRO A 258 -13.74 -0.75 -14.02
N ALA A 259 -14.65 -0.43 -14.95
CA ALA A 259 -16.01 -0.93 -14.90
C ALA A 259 -15.99 -2.46 -14.75
N GLN A 260 -16.76 -3.01 -13.80
CA GLN A 260 -16.90 -4.45 -13.69
C GLN A 260 -17.49 -4.98 -15.01
N PRO A 261 -16.95 -6.07 -15.59
CA PRO A 261 -17.59 -6.70 -16.73
C PRO A 261 -19.01 -7.10 -16.33
N GLN A 262 -19.99 -6.68 -17.14
CA GLN A 262 -21.39 -7.08 -17.02
C GLN A 262 -21.57 -8.58 -17.29
#